data_AF-A0A2D9HA24-F1
#
_entry.id   AF-A0A2D9HA24-F1
#
_cell.length_a   1.000
_cell.length_b   1.000
_cell.length_c   1.000
_cell.angle_alpha   90.00
_cell.angle_beta   90.00
_cell.angle_gamma   90.00
#
_symmetry.space_group_name_H-M   'P 1'
#
loop_
_entity.id
_entity.type
_entity.pdbx_description
1 polymer ?
#
loop_
_entity_poly.entity_id
_entity_poly.type
_entity_poly.pdbx_seq_one_letter_code
_entity_poly.pdbx_strand_id
1 'polypeptide(L)'
;MERTGLRISVEFGFGAFPALGFSVKIGKSLPSRLLKAAISFCCIQVAALYAQTLDEARNLVSEWVGVEKMISEEKADWQAGQAIIKDMIALLETEKASLMEKIRIAEEGLSESDKRREELLNESDEYRAAVDVLGDKIGMVEKRVIALHSQFPVPLQEEVSTLFARIPREGEEVRLSVSQRLQSVIAVLSQADKFNSGVQFVSDIQKLNSGQSEVDVLYFGLAGAFFKNREGTYVGIGFPSSNGWQWEEVPESGDGIVKLFSVYAGEMQAEFVELPVKIN
;
A
#
# COMPACT_ATOMS: atom_id res chain seq x y z
N MET A 1 91.67 -89.10 25.01
CA MET A 1 90.71 -88.96 26.13
C MET A 1 91.50 -88.28 27.24
N GLU A 2 91.23 -87.08 27.72
CA GLU A 2 90.01 -86.28 27.87
C GLU A 2 90.31 -84.79 27.65
N ARG A 3 89.27 -84.01 27.35
CA ARG A 3 89.30 -82.54 27.30
C ARG A 3 89.31 -81.98 28.72
N THR A 4 90.19 -81.02 29.02
CA THR A 4 90.02 -80.12 30.17
C THR A 4 90.27 -78.68 29.72
N GLY A 5 89.18 -77.90 29.74
CA GLY A 5 89.07 -76.58 29.12
C GLY A 5 89.70 -75.44 29.91
N LEU A 6 90.08 -74.40 29.17
CA LEU A 6 90.47 -73.10 29.71
C LEU A 6 89.18 -72.32 30.03
N ARG A 7 88.80 -72.28 31.31
CA ARG A 7 87.71 -71.43 31.81
C ARG A 7 88.22 -70.00 31.96
N ILE A 8 87.69 -69.09 31.15
CA ILE A 8 87.75 -67.65 31.40
C ILE A 8 86.50 -67.33 32.23
N SER A 9 86.70 -66.97 33.49
CA SER A 9 85.61 -66.48 34.35
C SER A 9 85.68 -64.96 34.39
N VAL A 10 84.62 -64.32 33.91
CA VAL A 10 84.40 -62.87 34.03
C VAL A 10 83.30 -62.73 35.08
N GLU A 11 83.67 -62.29 36.27
CA GLU A 11 82.69 -61.92 37.29
C GLU A 11 82.33 -60.43 37.14
N PHE A 12 81.04 -60.18 36.96
CA PHE A 12 80.45 -58.85 37.02
C PHE A 12 79.93 -58.61 38.44
N GLY A 13 80.66 -57.83 39.23
CA GLY A 13 80.17 -57.28 40.49
C GLY A 13 79.43 -55.97 40.24
N PHE A 14 78.12 -55.96 40.46
CA PHE A 14 77.26 -54.78 40.40
C PHE A 14 77.35 -54.02 41.74
N GLY A 15 77.85 -52.80 41.73
CA GLY A 15 77.94 -51.95 42.93
C GLY A 15 78.61 -50.62 42.65
N ALA A 16 77.96 -49.54 43.09
CA ALA A 16 78.33 -48.13 42.91
C ALA A 16 79.84 -47.86 43.11
N PHE A 17 80.42 -47.08 42.19
CA PHE A 17 81.77 -46.47 42.20
C PHE A 17 82.71 -46.99 43.29
N PRO A 18 83.76 -47.76 42.94
CA PRO A 18 85.03 -47.08 42.67
C PRO A 18 85.94 -47.79 41.64
N ALA A 19 86.90 -47.04 41.11
CA ALA A 19 88.18 -47.48 40.54
C ALA A 19 88.21 -48.91 39.94
N LEU A 20 88.00 -49.01 38.62
CA LEU A 20 88.25 -50.21 37.82
C LEU A 20 89.73 -50.62 37.88
N GLY A 21 90.11 -51.31 38.95
CA GLY A 21 91.40 -51.95 39.11
C GLY A 21 91.48 -53.21 38.25
N PHE A 22 92.02 -53.08 37.03
CA PHE A 22 92.39 -54.23 36.21
C PHE A 22 93.64 -54.90 36.81
N SER A 23 93.47 -56.03 37.50
CA SER A 23 94.60 -56.88 37.93
C SER A 23 94.92 -57.91 36.86
N VAL A 24 95.94 -57.64 36.05
CA VAL A 24 96.50 -58.60 35.08
C VAL A 24 97.65 -59.34 35.75
N LYS A 25 97.46 -60.61 36.13
CA LYS A 25 98.56 -61.49 36.54
C LYS A 25 99.33 -61.94 35.29
N ILE A 26 100.51 -61.33 35.07
CA ILE A 26 101.42 -61.67 33.97
C ILE A 26 102.37 -62.77 34.43
N GLY A 27 102.08 -64.01 34.06
CA GLY A 27 103.00 -65.15 34.19
C GLY A 27 103.88 -65.28 32.94
N LYS A 28 105.16 -64.92 33.08
CA LYS A 28 106.32 -65.19 32.18
C LYS A 28 106.20 -64.82 30.68
N SER A 29 106.98 -63.79 30.32
CA SER A 29 107.49 -63.38 28.99
C SER A 29 106.49 -63.30 27.83
N LEU A 30 106.01 -62.08 27.53
CA LEU A 30 105.52 -61.68 26.20
C LEU A 30 106.07 -60.30 25.79
N PRO A 31 106.35 -60.05 24.51
CA PRO A 31 107.08 -58.87 24.03
C PRO A 31 106.22 -57.58 24.05
N SER A 32 106.88 -56.45 24.34
CA SER A 32 106.31 -55.11 24.61
C SER A 32 105.44 -54.46 23.52
N ARG A 33 105.25 -55.12 22.36
CA ARG A 33 104.45 -54.62 21.24
C ARG A 33 102.95 -54.90 21.38
N LEU A 34 102.57 -55.98 22.07
CA LEU A 34 101.16 -56.37 22.23
C LEU A 34 100.42 -55.55 23.29
N LEU A 35 101.12 -55.08 24.33
CA LEU A 35 100.53 -54.24 25.38
C LEU A 35 100.14 -52.84 24.86
N LYS A 36 100.93 -52.27 23.93
CA LYS A 36 100.65 -50.96 23.33
C LYS A 36 99.47 -51.01 22.34
N ALA A 37 99.29 -52.14 21.65
CA ALA A 37 98.17 -52.35 20.74
C ALA A 37 96.83 -52.50 21.48
N ALA A 38 96.82 -53.20 22.63
CA ALA A 38 95.62 -53.40 23.43
C ALA A 38 95.10 -52.09 24.08
N ILE A 39 96.01 -51.21 24.51
CA ILE A 39 95.65 -49.91 25.10
C ILE A 39 95.14 -48.93 24.03
N SER A 40 95.73 -48.95 22.82
CA SER A 40 95.27 -48.14 21.69
C SER A 40 93.87 -48.58 21.19
N PHE A 41 93.60 -49.89 21.15
CA PHE A 41 92.30 -50.44 20.75
C PHE A 41 91.19 -50.12 21.77
N CYS A 42 91.51 -50.08 23.06
CA CYS A 42 90.56 -49.71 24.12
C CYS A 42 90.14 -48.23 24.05
N CYS A 43 91.08 -47.31 23.80
CA CYS A 43 90.76 -45.87 23.69
C CYS A 43 89.91 -45.54 22.44
N ILE A 44 90.04 -46.28 21.35
CA ILE A 44 89.23 -46.10 20.14
C ILE A 44 87.80 -46.62 20.36
N GLN A 45 87.61 -47.71 21.12
CA GLN A 45 86.28 -48.25 21.44
C GLN A 45 85.49 -47.38 22.43
N VAL A 46 86.16 -46.69 23.35
CA VAL A 46 85.49 -45.76 24.30
C VAL A 46 85.02 -44.48 23.58
N ALA A 47 85.81 -43.91 22.67
CA ALA A 47 85.41 -42.72 21.91
C ALA A 47 84.19 -42.96 21.01
N ALA A 48 84.06 -44.15 20.43
CA ALA A 48 82.91 -44.53 19.61
C ALA A 48 81.61 -44.66 20.41
N LEU A 49 81.67 -45.16 21.65
CA LEU A 49 80.50 -45.29 22.53
C LEU A 49 79.98 -43.93 23.02
N TYR A 50 80.89 -43.02 23.40
CA TYR A 50 80.51 -41.66 23.80
C TYR A 50 79.96 -40.84 22.63
N ALA A 51 80.48 -41.02 21.42
CA ALA A 51 79.93 -40.40 20.21
C ALA A 51 78.48 -40.86 19.94
N GLN A 52 78.18 -42.16 20.09
CA GLN A 52 76.81 -42.68 19.95
C GLN A 52 75.85 -42.11 21.01
N THR A 53 76.27 -42.04 22.28
CA THR A 53 75.42 -41.47 23.35
C THR A 53 75.18 -39.96 23.19
N LEU A 54 76.13 -39.24 22.61
CA LEU A 54 76.00 -37.81 22.35
C LEU A 54 75.04 -37.54 21.18
N ASP A 55 75.07 -38.38 20.15
CA ASP A 55 74.13 -38.30 19.03
C ASP A 55 72.71 -38.70 19.45
N GLU A 56 72.53 -39.70 20.32
CA GLU A 56 71.23 -40.03 20.91
C GLU A 56 70.67 -38.89 21.77
N ALA A 57 71.50 -38.26 22.62
CA ALA A 57 71.08 -37.10 23.42
C ALA A 57 70.71 -35.90 22.53
N ARG A 58 71.44 -35.66 21.44
CA ARG A 58 71.12 -34.61 20.46
C ARG A 58 69.83 -34.90 19.71
N ASN A 59 69.57 -36.15 19.36
CA ASN A 59 68.31 -36.56 18.73
C ASN A 59 67.12 -36.37 19.66
N LEU A 60 67.23 -36.77 20.93
CA LEU A 60 66.18 -36.55 21.94
C LEU A 60 65.89 -35.06 22.16
N VAL A 61 66.95 -34.23 22.20
CA VAL A 61 66.80 -32.77 22.28
C VAL A 61 66.13 -32.23 21.01
N SER A 62 66.47 -32.72 19.82
CA SER A 62 65.83 -32.30 18.57
C SER A 62 64.36 -32.70 18.50
N GLU A 63 64.01 -33.91 18.94
CA GLU A 63 62.63 -34.37 19.02
C GLU A 63 61.83 -33.55 20.03
N TRP A 64 62.41 -33.29 21.21
CA TRP A 64 61.78 -32.44 22.22
C TRP A 64 61.56 -31.01 21.73
N VAL A 65 62.55 -30.40 21.07
CA VAL A 65 62.39 -29.07 20.43
C VAL A 65 61.32 -29.12 19.34
N GLY A 66 61.23 -30.22 18.58
CA GLY A 66 60.17 -30.42 17.59
C GLY A 66 58.77 -30.49 18.21
N VAL A 67 58.61 -31.25 19.30
CA VAL A 67 57.35 -31.36 20.05
C VAL A 67 56.97 -30.04 20.71
N GLU A 68 57.92 -29.36 21.36
CA GLU A 68 57.69 -28.05 21.98
C GLU A 68 57.28 -27.01 20.93
N LYS A 69 57.89 -27.05 19.74
CA LYS A 69 57.50 -26.20 18.62
C LYS A 69 56.06 -26.50 18.16
N MET A 70 55.69 -27.77 17.99
CA MET A 70 54.32 -28.17 17.63
C MET A 70 53.30 -27.74 18.70
N ILE A 71 53.62 -27.89 19.99
CA ILE A 71 52.75 -27.45 21.10
C ILE A 71 52.57 -25.93 21.07
N SER A 72 53.66 -25.20 20.82
CA SER A 72 53.63 -23.74 20.71
C SER A 72 52.77 -23.28 19.52
N GLU A 73 52.92 -23.93 18.36
CA GLU A 73 52.11 -23.68 17.16
C GLU A 73 50.62 -23.98 17.42
N GLU A 74 50.29 -25.16 17.94
CA GLU A 74 48.90 -25.55 18.26
C GLU A 74 48.27 -24.62 19.30
N LYS A 75 49.03 -24.17 20.29
CA LYS A 75 48.54 -23.22 21.30
C LYS A 75 48.26 -21.84 20.70
N ALA A 76 49.11 -21.39 19.78
CA ALA A 76 48.90 -20.13 19.07
C ALA A 76 47.66 -20.22 18.16
N ASP A 77 47.50 -21.33 17.43
CA ASP A 77 46.35 -21.59 16.56
C ASP A 77 45.05 -21.70 17.37
N TRP A 78 45.08 -22.39 18.52
CA TRP A 78 43.94 -22.46 19.43
C TRP A 78 43.54 -21.09 19.97
N GLN A 79 44.50 -20.26 20.38
CA GLN A 79 44.22 -18.90 20.84
C GLN A 79 43.64 -18.02 19.73
N ALA A 80 44.19 -18.12 18.52
CA ALA A 80 43.66 -17.43 17.35
C ALA A 80 42.24 -17.90 17.00
N GLY A 81 42.00 -19.21 17.00
CA GLY A 81 40.67 -19.79 16.77
C GLY A 81 39.65 -19.36 17.83
N GLN A 82 40.05 -19.33 19.10
CA GLN A 82 39.18 -18.85 20.18
C GLN A 82 38.84 -17.36 20.03
N ALA A 83 39.79 -16.53 19.59
CA ALA A 83 39.54 -15.12 19.31
C ALA A 83 38.55 -14.95 18.15
N ILE A 84 38.76 -15.66 17.04
CA ILE A 84 37.87 -15.63 15.86
C ILE A 84 36.45 -16.05 16.23
N ILE A 85 36.29 -17.13 17.00
CA ILE A 85 34.96 -17.61 17.42
C ILE A 85 34.28 -16.57 18.31
N LYS A 86 35.01 -15.94 19.25
CA LYS A 86 34.45 -14.89 20.11
C LYS A 86 34.03 -13.67 19.32
N ASP A 87 34.85 -13.22 18.36
CA ASP A 87 34.52 -12.09 17.50
C ASP A 87 33.30 -12.38 16.62
N MET A 88 33.20 -13.62 16.11
CA MET A 88 32.05 -14.05 15.32
C MET A 88 30.77 -14.17 16.17
N ILE A 89 30.86 -14.65 17.41
CA ILE A 89 29.73 -14.64 18.35
C ILE A 89 29.27 -13.20 18.61
N ALA A 90 30.20 -12.29 18.93
CA ALA A 90 29.87 -10.89 19.16
C ALA A 90 29.22 -10.24 17.93
N LEU A 91 29.73 -10.51 16.73
CA LEU A 91 29.13 -10.06 15.48
C LEU A 91 27.71 -10.60 15.32
N LEU A 92 27.51 -11.91 15.48
CA LEU A 92 26.20 -12.54 15.36
C LEU A 92 25.20 -12.03 16.41
N GLU A 93 25.65 -11.73 17.62
CA GLU A 93 24.80 -11.11 18.66
C GLU A 93 24.35 -9.70 18.26
N THR A 94 25.26 -8.88 17.71
CA THR A 94 24.89 -7.55 17.20
C THR A 94 23.97 -7.62 15.99
N GLU A 95 24.19 -8.58 15.09
CA GLU A 95 23.32 -8.79 13.93
C GLU A 95 21.93 -9.28 14.36
N LYS A 96 21.86 -10.21 15.32
CA LYS A 96 20.61 -10.65 15.92
C LYS A 96 19.85 -9.48 16.56
N ALA A 97 20.52 -8.63 17.32
CA ALA A 97 19.90 -7.46 17.93
C ALA A 97 19.35 -6.49 16.87
N SER A 98 20.12 -6.24 15.80
CA SER A 98 19.71 -5.41 14.67
C SER A 98 18.49 -6.00 13.93
N LEU A 99 18.47 -7.31 13.70
CA LEU A 99 17.33 -7.99 13.07
C LEU A 99 16.09 -7.97 13.95
N MET A 100 16.21 -8.20 15.25
CA MET A 100 15.10 -8.11 16.19
C MET A 100 14.48 -6.70 16.21
N GLU A 101 15.31 -5.65 16.18
CA GLU A 101 14.81 -4.28 16.11
C GLU A 101 14.10 -3.99 14.79
N LYS A 102 14.62 -4.48 13.66
CA LYS A 102 13.94 -4.37 12.36
C LYS A 102 12.59 -5.07 12.35
N ILE A 103 12.48 -6.24 12.98
CA ILE A 103 11.21 -6.97 13.12
C ILE A 103 10.22 -6.15 13.96
N ARG A 104 10.65 -5.63 15.12
CA ARG A 104 9.81 -4.80 16.00
C ARG A 104 9.24 -3.58 15.27
N ILE A 105 10.10 -2.84 14.55
CA ILE A 105 9.69 -1.67 13.76
C ILE A 105 8.68 -2.08 12.67
N ALA A 106 8.89 -3.22 12.01
CA ALA A 106 7.96 -3.72 10.99
C ALA A 106 6.60 -4.11 11.58
N GLU A 107 6.57 -4.78 12.74
CA GLU A 107 5.34 -5.14 13.45
C GLU A 107 4.55 -3.91 13.92
N GLU A 108 5.23 -2.88 14.43
CA GLU A 108 4.60 -1.60 14.81
C GLU A 108 3.99 -0.89 13.60
N GLY A 109 4.71 -0.84 12.47
CA GLY A 109 4.20 -0.27 11.23
C GLY A 109 2.98 -1.03 10.67
N LEU A 110 2.96 -2.36 10.79
CA LEU A 110 1.80 -3.18 10.43
C LEU A 110 0.60 -2.88 11.35
N SER A 111 0.81 -2.77 12.66
CA SER A 111 -0.24 -2.43 13.63
C SER A 111 -0.86 -1.05 13.38
N GLU A 112 -0.04 -0.05 13.06
CA GLU A 112 -0.53 1.29 12.70
C GLU A 112 -1.34 1.25 11.39
N SER A 113 -0.87 0.50 10.39
CA SER A 113 -1.57 0.31 9.12
C SER A 113 -2.93 -0.38 9.30
N ASP A 114 -3.01 -1.40 10.17
CA ASP A 114 -4.25 -2.10 10.46
C ASP A 114 -5.25 -1.19 11.18
N LYS A 115 -4.81 -0.39 12.16
CA LYS A 115 -5.66 0.62 12.81
C LYS A 115 -6.18 1.64 11.79
N ARG A 116 -5.32 2.16 10.93
CA ARG A 116 -5.72 3.14 9.91
C ARG A 116 -6.69 2.54 8.90
N ARG A 117 -6.55 1.25 8.57
CA ARG A 117 -7.52 0.54 7.73
C ARG A 117 -8.88 0.43 8.42
N GLU A 118 -8.91 0.08 9.70
CA GLU A 118 -10.14 0.00 10.50
C GLU A 118 -10.84 1.36 10.60
N GLU A 119 -10.10 2.44 10.87
CA GLU A 119 -10.62 3.81 10.87
C GLU A 119 -11.26 4.19 9.53
N LEU A 120 -10.56 3.96 8.42
CA LEU A 120 -11.06 4.26 7.08
C LEU A 120 -12.28 3.40 6.69
N LEU A 121 -12.36 2.15 7.16
CA LEU A 121 -13.54 1.30 6.95
C LEU A 121 -14.74 1.85 7.69
N ASN A 122 -14.58 2.24 8.97
CA ASN A 122 -15.64 2.85 9.75
C ASN A 122 -16.12 4.16 9.09
N GLU A 123 -15.20 5.03 8.68
CA GLU A 123 -15.53 6.28 7.99
C GLU A 123 -16.26 6.01 6.65
N SER A 124 -15.80 5.01 5.88
CA SER A 124 -16.49 4.59 4.66
C SER A 124 -17.91 4.09 4.90
N ASP A 125 -18.16 3.37 5.99
CA ASP A 125 -19.47 2.84 6.32
C ASP A 125 -20.41 3.96 6.82
N GLU A 126 -19.90 4.93 7.57
CA GLU A 126 -20.62 6.16 7.93
C GLU A 126 -21.05 6.95 6.68
N TYR A 127 -20.14 7.15 5.72
CA TYR A 127 -20.48 7.85 4.48
C TYR A 127 -21.52 7.09 3.64
N ARG A 128 -21.43 5.76 3.56
CA ARG A 128 -22.44 4.94 2.87
C ARG A 128 -23.82 5.10 3.50
N ALA A 129 -23.90 5.01 4.83
CA ALA A 129 -25.16 5.22 5.54
C ALA A 129 -25.73 6.62 5.28
N ALA A 130 -24.89 7.66 5.25
CA ALA A 130 -25.33 9.01 4.92
C ALA A 130 -25.83 9.14 3.46
N VAL A 131 -25.15 8.48 2.51
CA VAL A 131 -25.56 8.45 1.09
C VAL A 131 -26.91 7.73 0.92
N ASP A 132 -27.16 6.66 1.65
CA ASP A 132 -28.43 5.93 1.61
C ASP A 132 -29.59 6.80 2.10
N VAL A 133 -29.41 7.46 3.26
CA VAL A 133 -30.40 8.43 3.79
C VAL A 133 -30.66 9.58 2.82
N LEU A 134 -29.61 10.08 2.16
CA LEU A 134 -29.75 11.12 1.15
C LEU A 134 -30.48 10.60 -0.09
N GLY A 135 -30.22 9.36 -0.51
CA GLY A 135 -30.91 8.67 -1.59
C GLY A 135 -32.41 8.61 -1.37
N ASP A 136 -32.85 8.22 -0.17
CA ASP A 136 -34.27 8.16 0.20
C ASP A 136 -34.93 9.54 0.14
N LYS A 137 -34.28 10.56 0.71
CA LYS A 137 -34.77 11.95 0.68
C LYS A 137 -34.87 12.48 -0.76
N ILE A 138 -33.89 12.19 -1.60
CA ILE A 138 -33.92 12.57 -3.02
C ILE A 138 -35.07 11.86 -3.72
N GLY A 139 -35.31 10.58 -3.47
CA GLY A 139 -36.46 9.87 -4.04
C GLY A 139 -37.80 10.55 -3.73
N MET A 140 -37.96 11.09 -2.52
CA MET A 140 -39.16 11.87 -2.17
C MET A 140 -39.28 13.17 -2.98
N VAL A 141 -38.16 13.86 -3.22
CA VAL A 141 -38.14 15.10 -4.02
C VAL A 141 -38.37 14.79 -5.49
N GLU A 142 -37.77 13.73 -6.03
CA GLU A 142 -37.97 13.26 -7.40
C GLU A 142 -39.46 13.03 -7.68
N LYS A 143 -40.17 12.33 -6.78
CA LYS A 143 -41.64 12.13 -6.91
C LYS A 143 -42.41 13.45 -6.96
N ARG A 144 -42.02 14.45 -6.16
CA ARG A 144 -42.66 15.78 -6.16
C ARG A 144 -42.37 16.55 -7.45
N VAL A 145 -41.13 16.47 -7.96
CA VAL A 145 -40.76 17.11 -9.23
C VAL A 145 -41.48 16.45 -10.40
N ILE A 146 -41.64 15.12 -10.40
CA ILE A 146 -42.44 14.41 -11.41
C ILE A 146 -43.90 14.88 -11.40
N ALA A 147 -44.49 15.01 -10.21
CA ALA A 147 -45.85 15.53 -10.08
C ALA A 147 -45.95 16.99 -10.58
N LEU A 148 -44.97 17.83 -10.25
CA LEU A 148 -44.95 19.24 -10.66
C LEU A 148 -44.70 19.42 -12.17
N HIS A 149 -43.87 18.57 -12.77
CA HIS A 149 -43.55 18.61 -14.20
C HIS A 149 -44.80 18.55 -15.07
N SER A 150 -45.82 17.79 -14.65
CA SER A 150 -47.11 17.73 -15.36
C SER A 150 -47.83 19.08 -15.45
N GLN A 151 -47.55 19.99 -14.51
CA GLN A 151 -48.15 21.33 -14.44
C GLN A 151 -47.25 22.40 -15.08
N PHE A 152 -46.07 22.05 -15.60
CA PHE A 152 -45.22 23.01 -16.30
C PHE A 152 -45.82 23.40 -17.65
N PRO A 153 -45.62 24.66 -18.08
CA PRO A 153 -46.03 25.07 -19.42
C PRO A 153 -45.19 24.33 -20.47
N VAL A 154 -45.77 24.09 -21.65
CA VAL A 154 -45.15 23.30 -22.74
C VAL A 154 -43.72 23.76 -23.05
N PRO A 155 -43.41 25.07 -23.19
CA PRO A 155 -42.06 25.52 -23.48
C PRO A 155 -41.04 25.11 -22.40
N LEU A 156 -41.45 25.12 -21.12
CA LEU A 156 -40.60 24.68 -20.02
C LEU A 156 -40.41 23.17 -20.01
N GLN A 157 -41.45 22.39 -20.32
CA GLN A 157 -41.36 20.93 -20.42
C GLN A 157 -40.36 20.51 -21.51
N GLU A 158 -40.38 21.18 -22.66
CA GLU A 158 -39.43 20.92 -23.74
C GLU A 158 -38.00 21.28 -23.35
N GLU A 159 -37.79 22.43 -22.71
CA GLU A 159 -36.48 22.88 -22.27
C GLU A 159 -35.85 21.94 -21.23
N VAL A 160 -36.64 21.46 -20.26
CA VAL A 160 -36.14 20.57 -19.20
C VAL A 160 -36.20 19.08 -19.56
N SER A 161 -36.72 18.72 -20.74
CA SER A 161 -36.97 17.32 -21.15
C SER A 161 -35.76 16.39 -20.97
N THR A 162 -34.57 16.86 -21.35
CA THR A 162 -33.32 16.08 -21.23
C THR A 162 -32.86 15.89 -19.78
N LEU A 163 -33.09 16.87 -18.91
CA LEU A 163 -32.78 16.81 -17.48
C LEU A 163 -33.82 15.95 -16.76
N PHE A 164 -35.09 16.10 -17.12
CA PHE A 164 -36.19 15.33 -16.57
C PHE A 164 -36.07 13.83 -16.92
N ALA A 165 -35.62 13.50 -18.13
CA ALA A 165 -35.35 12.11 -18.53
C ALA A 165 -34.26 11.41 -17.72
N ARG A 166 -33.45 12.14 -16.95
CA ARG A 166 -32.43 11.58 -16.03
C ARG A 166 -32.99 11.25 -14.65
N ILE A 167 -34.22 11.66 -14.34
CA ILE A 167 -34.88 11.37 -13.07
C ILE A 167 -35.53 9.98 -13.19
N PRO A 168 -35.14 8.99 -12.37
CA PRO A 168 -35.73 7.65 -12.43
C PRO A 168 -37.22 7.68 -12.11
N ARG A 169 -38.03 6.93 -12.87
CA ARG A 169 -39.44 6.73 -12.54
C ARG A 169 -39.63 5.52 -11.64
N GLU A 170 -40.80 5.44 -11.00
CA GLU A 170 -41.13 4.33 -10.12
C GLU A 170 -41.09 3.00 -10.90
N GLY A 171 -40.26 2.06 -10.43
CA GLY A 171 -40.04 0.77 -11.08
C GLY A 171 -38.94 0.76 -12.16
N GLU A 172 -38.30 1.89 -12.46
CA GLU A 172 -37.14 1.94 -13.35
C GLU A 172 -35.83 1.62 -12.61
N GLU A 173 -34.88 1.06 -13.35
CA GLU A 173 -33.54 0.79 -12.85
C GLU A 173 -32.78 2.11 -12.58
N VAL A 174 -32.33 2.31 -11.34
CA VAL A 174 -31.56 3.49 -10.95
C VAL A 174 -30.13 3.34 -11.45
N ARG A 175 -29.82 3.96 -12.59
CA ARG A 175 -28.48 3.90 -13.21
C ARG A 175 -27.53 5.00 -12.76
N LEU A 176 -28.07 6.11 -12.22
CA LEU A 176 -27.30 7.30 -11.85
C LEU A 176 -27.03 7.34 -10.35
N SER A 177 -25.87 7.88 -9.98
CA SER A 177 -25.50 8.09 -8.58
C SER A 177 -26.41 9.12 -7.92
N VAL A 178 -26.52 9.05 -6.59
CA VAL A 178 -27.34 9.96 -5.77
C VAL A 178 -27.03 11.44 -6.10
N SER A 179 -25.75 11.78 -6.23
CA SER A 179 -25.31 13.14 -6.57
C SER A 179 -25.75 13.58 -7.97
N GLN A 180 -25.66 12.71 -8.98
CA GLN A 180 -26.07 13.02 -10.36
C GLN A 180 -27.58 13.26 -10.47
N ARG A 181 -28.36 12.47 -9.72
CA ARG A 181 -29.81 12.66 -9.66
C ARG A 181 -30.19 13.96 -8.97
N LEU A 182 -29.55 14.27 -7.83
CA LEU A 182 -29.74 15.53 -7.14
C LEU A 182 -29.43 16.74 -8.05
N GLN A 183 -28.33 16.69 -8.80
CA GLN A 183 -28.00 17.73 -9.78
C GLN A 183 -29.08 17.88 -10.85
N SER A 184 -29.65 16.78 -11.33
CA SER A 184 -30.73 16.82 -12.32
C SER A 184 -31.99 17.47 -11.74
N VAL A 185 -32.37 17.11 -10.50
CA VAL A 185 -33.48 17.71 -9.76
C VAL A 185 -33.27 19.22 -9.56
N ILE A 186 -32.08 19.63 -9.08
CA ILE A 186 -31.75 21.04 -8.86
C ILE A 186 -31.78 21.81 -10.19
N ALA A 187 -31.26 21.23 -11.27
CA ALA A 187 -31.27 21.87 -12.58
C ALA A 187 -32.69 22.10 -13.10
N VAL A 188 -33.59 21.11 -12.97
CA VAL A 188 -35.01 21.26 -13.34
C VAL A 188 -35.67 22.37 -12.50
N LEU A 189 -35.46 22.37 -11.18
CA LEU A 189 -36.04 23.40 -10.30
C LEU A 189 -35.49 24.80 -10.59
N SER A 190 -34.19 24.92 -10.87
CA SER A 190 -33.55 26.18 -11.25
C SER A 190 -34.11 26.73 -12.56
N GLN A 191 -34.33 25.86 -13.55
CA GLN A 191 -34.95 26.28 -14.80
C GLN A 191 -36.41 26.69 -14.60
N ALA A 192 -37.15 26.00 -13.73
CA ALA A 192 -38.51 26.38 -13.38
C ALA A 192 -38.56 27.74 -12.65
N ASP A 193 -37.62 28.00 -11.74
CA ASP A 193 -37.50 29.29 -11.04
C ASP A 193 -37.15 30.44 -12.01
N LYS A 194 -36.22 30.18 -12.93
CA LYS A 194 -35.86 31.12 -14.00
C LYS A 194 -37.05 31.43 -14.91
N PHE A 195 -37.83 30.41 -15.29
CA PHE A 195 -39.06 30.60 -16.06
C PHE A 195 -40.08 31.42 -15.26
N ASN A 196 -40.24 31.12 -13.97
CA ASN A 196 -41.18 31.79 -13.08
C ASN A 196 -40.86 33.27 -12.84
N SER A 197 -39.57 33.64 -12.90
CA SER A 197 -39.09 34.99 -12.60
C SER A 197 -39.33 36.02 -13.70
N GLY A 198 -39.84 35.61 -14.87
CA GLY A 198 -39.97 36.49 -16.03
C GLY A 198 -41.25 36.29 -16.83
N VAL A 199 -41.40 37.14 -17.84
CA VAL A 199 -42.42 37.01 -18.87
C VAL A 199 -41.80 36.34 -20.10
N GLN A 200 -42.39 35.25 -20.58
CA GLN A 200 -41.89 34.50 -21.73
C GLN A 200 -42.85 34.60 -22.89
N PHE A 201 -42.34 34.99 -24.06
CA PHE A 201 -43.11 35.05 -25.31
C PHE A 201 -42.82 33.83 -26.17
N VAL A 202 -43.87 33.14 -26.63
CA VAL A 202 -43.76 31.98 -27.51
C VAL A 202 -44.88 32.05 -28.55
N SER A 203 -44.55 31.80 -29.83
CA SER A 203 -45.55 31.51 -30.86
C SER A 203 -45.80 30.00 -30.88
N ASP A 204 -47.06 29.60 -30.75
CA ASP A 204 -47.47 28.19 -30.69
C ASP A 204 -48.70 27.96 -31.58
N ILE A 205 -48.89 26.73 -32.06
CA ILE A 205 -50.05 26.36 -32.87
C ILE A 205 -51.07 25.70 -31.94
N GLN A 206 -52.09 26.47 -31.54
CA GLN A 206 -53.15 25.97 -30.67
C GLN A 206 -54.39 25.55 -31.48
N LYS A 207 -55.07 24.51 -30.98
CA LYS A 207 -56.40 24.13 -31.46
C LYS A 207 -57.43 24.96 -30.70
N LEU A 208 -57.89 26.03 -31.32
CA LEU A 208 -58.99 26.85 -30.80
C LEU A 208 -60.33 26.29 -31.26
N ASN A 209 -61.43 26.82 -30.72
CA ASN A 209 -62.78 26.45 -31.14
C ASN A 209 -63.02 26.69 -32.65
N SER A 210 -62.25 27.58 -33.27
CA SER A 210 -62.31 27.96 -34.68
C SER A 210 -61.41 27.12 -35.61
N GLY A 211 -60.57 26.23 -35.08
CA GLY A 211 -59.61 25.43 -35.84
C GLY A 211 -58.18 25.53 -35.30
N GLN A 212 -57.22 24.95 -36.02
CA GLN A 212 -55.80 25.17 -35.73
C GLN A 212 -55.42 26.59 -36.15
N SER A 213 -54.89 27.39 -35.23
CA SER A 213 -54.37 28.72 -35.52
C SER A 213 -53.09 28.95 -34.75
N GLU A 214 -52.16 29.67 -35.40
CA GLU A 214 -50.97 30.19 -34.73
C GLU A 214 -51.40 31.29 -33.75
N VAL A 215 -50.99 31.12 -32.50
CA VAL A 215 -51.25 32.06 -31.42
C VAL A 215 -49.94 32.50 -30.78
N ASP A 216 -49.87 33.79 -30.50
CA ASP A 216 -48.85 34.37 -29.67
C ASP A 216 -49.24 34.17 -28.21
N VAL A 217 -48.33 33.64 -27.39
CA VAL A 217 -48.55 33.37 -25.97
C VAL A 217 -47.52 34.12 -25.13
N LEU A 218 -48.00 34.86 -24.13
CA LEU A 218 -47.19 35.48 -23.09
C LEU A 218 -47.43 34.75 -21.77
N TYR A 219 -46.43 34.01 -21.30
CA TYR A 219 -46.42 33.37 -20.00
C TYR A 219 -45.94 34.34 -18.93
N PHE A 220 -46.70 34.47 -17.85
CA PHE A 220 -46.34 35.22 -16.65
C PHE A 220 -45.90 34.22 -15.58
N GLY A 221 -44.62 33.84 -15.68
CA GLY A 221 -44.07 32.76 -14.89
C GLY A 221 -44.86 31.47 -15.02
N LEU A 222 -45.09 30.78 -13.89
CA LEU A 222 -45.87 29.54 -13.83
C LEU A 222 -47.34 29.75 -13.46
N ALA A 223 -47.74 30.99 -13.17
CA ALA A 223 -49.07 31.28 -12.62
C ALA A 223 -50.16 31.34 -13.70
N GLY A 224 -49.82 31.89 -14.86
CA GLY A 224 -50.77 32.01 -15.95
C GLY A 224 -50.13 32.53 -17.23
N ALA A 225 -50.91 32.52 -18.30
CA ALA A 225 -50.52 33.01 -19.60
C ALA A 225 -51.68 33.73 -20.26
N PHE A 226 -51.37 34.61 -21.21
CA PHE A 226 -52.35 35.21 -22.10
C PHE A 226 -52.00 34.82 -23.52
N PHE A 227 -53.00 34.55 -24.35
CA PHE A 227 -52.78 34.27 -25.76
C PHE A 227 -53.63 35.17 -26.65
N LYS A 228 -53.13 35.43 -27.86
CA LYS A 228 -53.88 36.07 -28.94
C LYS A 228 -53.57 35.39 -30.28
N ASN A 229 -54.52 35.36 -31.20
CA ASN A 229 -54.20 35.07 -32.59
C ASN A 229 -53.63 36.31 -33.30
N ARG A 230 -53.06 36.13 -34.49
CA ARG A 230 -52.48 37.21 -35.30
C ARG A 230 -53.44 38.38 -35.57
N GLU A 231 -54.73 38.09 -35.73
CA GLU A 231 -55.78 39.09 -36.02
C GLU A 231 -56.36 39.76 -34.77
N GLY A 232 -55.99 39.30 -33.56
CA GLY A 232 -56.56 39.79 -32.29
C GLY A 232 -58.04 39.44 -32.06
N THR A 233 -58.61 38.57 -32.90
CA THR A 233 -60.01 38.13 -32.84
C THR A 233 -60.24 37.02 -31.81
N TYR A 234 -59.23 36.19 -31.58
CA TYR A 234 -59.25 35.15 -30.56
C TYR A 234 -58.23 35.47 -29.49
N VAL A 235 -58.71 35.61 -28.27
CA VAL A 235 -57.92 35.95 -27.09
C VAL A 235 -58.38 35.09 -25.91
N GLY A 236 -57.47 34.85 -24.99
CA GLY A 236 -57.82 34.11 -23.79
C GLY A 236 -56.69 33.98 -22.81
N ILE A 237 -56.93 33.14 -21.81
CA ILE A 237 -56.03 32.89 -20.70
C ILE A 237 -55.62 31.42 -20.66
N GLY A 238 -54.38 31.20 -20.26
CA GLY A 238 -53.82 29.89 -19.92
C GLY A 238 -53.55 29.82 -18.43
N PHE A 239 -53.87 28.68 -17.81
CA PHE A 239 -53.55 28.45 -16.40
C PHE A 239 -53.15 27.00 -16.15
N PRO A 240 -52.28 26.74 -15.16
CA PRO A 240 -51.92 25.38 -14.78
C PRO A 240 -53.12 24.65 -14.15
N SER A 241 -53.28 23.38 -14.51
CA SER A 241 -54.25 22.45 -13.91
C SER A 241 -53.56 21.11 -13.62
N SER A 242 -54.22 20.24 -12.85
CA SER A 242 -53.68 18.91 -12.48
C SER A 242 -53.39 18.01 -13.69
N ASN A 243 -54.02 18.29 -14.83
CA ASN A 243 -53.86 17.54 -16.08
C ASN A 243 -53.04 18.33 -17.13
N GLY A 244 -52.27 19.32 -16.69
CA GLY A 244 -51.51 20.21 -17.58
C GLY A 244 -52.18 21.58 -17.76
N TRP A 245 -51.63 22.38 -18.66
CA TRP A 245 -52.12 23.73 -18.91
C TRP A 245 -53.47 23.68 -19.64
N GLN A 246 -54.43 24.44 -19.12
CA GLN A 246 -55.74 24.63 -19.73
C GLN A 246 -55.82 26.02 -20.35
N TRP A 247 -56.48 26.09 -21.50
CA TRP A 247 -56.68 27.31 -22.27
C TRP A 247 -58.17 27.62 -22.33
N GLU A 248 -58.55 28.85 -21.99
CA GLU A 248 -59.92 29.32 -21.95
C GLU A 248 -60.02 30.62 -22.77
N GLU A 249 -60.93 30.64 -23.74
CA GLU A 249 -61.20 31.84 -24.55
C GLU A 249 -61.98 32.86 -23.72
N VAL A 250 -61.51 34.12 -23.70
CA VAL A 250 -62.15 35.21 -22.95
C VAL A 250 -62.31 36.43 -23.86
N PRO A 251 -63.27 36.40 -24.82
CA PRO A 251 -63.45 37.48 -25.80
C PRO A 251 -63.74 38.83 -25.14
N GLU A 252 -64.40 38.84 -23.98
CA GLU A 252 -64.77 40.05 -23.23
C GLU A 252 -63.55 40.87 -22.77
N SER A 253 -62.38 40.23 -22.63
CA SER A 253 -61.12 40.87 -22.22
C SER A 253 -60.15 41.12 -23.39
N GLY A 254 -60.63 41.00 -24.63
CA GLY A 254 -59.79 41.05 -25.83
C GLY A 254 -59.00 42.34 -26.00
N ASP A 255 -59.63 43.50 -25.79
CA ASP A 255 -58.94 44.80 -25.93
C ASP A 255 -57.76 44.93 -24.96
N GLY A 256 -57.91 44.44 -23.72
CA GLY A 256 -56.84 44.45 -22.72
C GLY A 256 -55.70 43.52 -23.11
N ILE A 257 -56.01 42.30 -23.53
CA ILE A 257 -55.00 41.32 -23.96
C ILE A 257 -54.25 41.82 -25.20
N VAL A 258 -54.94 42.35 -26.21
CA VAL A 258 -54.27 42.91 -27.41
C VAL A 258 -53.33 44.06 -27.03
N LYS A 259 -53.77 44.98 -26.16
CA LYS A 259 -52.91 46.06 -25.65
C LYS A 259 -51.68 45.52 -24.92
N LEU A 260 -51.82 44.49 -24.10
CA LEU A 260 -50.69 43.86 -23.40
C LEU A 260 -49.60 43.41 -24.39
N PHE A 261 -49.99 42.73 -25.47
CA PHE A 261 -49.04 42.28 -26.49
C PHE A 261 -48.37 43.44 -27.23
N SER A 262 -49.10 44.52 -27.53
CA SER A 262 -48.51 45.72 -28.15
C SER A 262 -47.56 46.49 -27.21
N VAL A 263 -47.86 46.55 -25.91
CA VAL A 263 -46.95 47.10 -24.90
C VAL A 263 -45.69 46.25 -24.78
N TYR A 264 -45.83 44.91 -24.75
CA TYR A 264 -44.68 44.01 -24.73
C TYR A 264 -43.80 44.12 -25.98
N ALA A 265 -44.41 44.29 -27.16
CA ALA A 265 -43.70 44.50 -28.42
C ALA A 265 -43.03 45.89 -28.54
N GLY A 266 -43.28 46.81 -27.60
CA GLY A 266 -42.77 48.18 -27.64
C GLY A 266 -43.47 49.08 -28.67
N GLU A 267 -44.62 48.64 -29.20
CA GLU A 267 -45.43 49.39 -30.16
C GLU A 267 -46.25 50.50 -29.50
N MET A 268 -46.44 50.41 -28.18
CA MET A 268 -47.19 51.36 -27.36
C MET A 268 -46.42 51.72 -26.09
N GLN A 269 -46.64 52.91 -25.56
CA GLN A 269 -46.08 53.33 -24.27
C GLN A 269 -46.71 52.52 -23.13
N ALA A 270 -45.93 52.24 -22.08
CA ALA A 270 -46.40 51.46 -20.93
C ALA A 270 -47.63 52.10 -20.28
N GLU A 271 -48.73 51.36 -20.22
CA GLU A 271 -50.01 51.75 -19.63
C GLU A 271 -50.51 50.64 -18.70
N PHE A 272 -51.32 51.00 -17.70
CA PHE A 272 -51.98 50.01 -16.85
C PHE A 272 -53.11 49.34 -17.63
N VAL A 273 -53.06 48.01 -17.74
CA VAL A 273 -54.07 47.18 -18.39
C VAL A 273 -54.71 46.28 -17.35
N GLU A 274 -56.05 46.30 -17.27
CA GLU A 274 -56.80 45.36 -16.44
C GLU A 274 -56.94 44.03 -17.19
N LEU A 275 -56.45 42.95 -16.58
CA LEU A 275 -56.48 41.60 -17.16
C LEU A 275 -57.22 40.63 -16.24
N PRO A 276 -58.01 39.70 -16.79
CA PRO A 276 -58.63 38.66 -16.00
C PRO A 276 -57.56 37.71 -15.47
N VAL A 277 -57.41 37.66 -14.15
CA VAL A 277 -56.52 36.69 -13.48
C VAL A 277 -57.38 35.66 -12.75
N LYS A 278 -57.13 34.39 -13.05
CA LYS A 278 -57.76 33.27 -12.36
C LYS A 278 -56.75 32.72 -11.35
N ILE A 279 -57.06 32.87 -10.06
CA ILE A 279 -56.27 32.30 -8.97
C ILE A 279 -56.93 30.97 -8.62
N ASN A 280 -56.21 29.85 -8.81
CA ASN A 280 -56.62 28.52 -8.40
C ASN A 280 -55.96 28.12 -7.08
#